data_AF-A0A251XE34-F1
#
_entry.id   AF-A0A251XE34-F1
#
_cell.length_a   1.000
_cell.length_b   1.000
_cell.length_c   1.000
_cell.angle_alpha   90.00
_cell.angle_beta   90.00
_cell.angle_gamma   90.00
#
_symmetry.space_group_name_H-M   'P 1'
#
loop_
_entity.id
_entity.type
_entity.pdbx_description
1 polymer ?
#
loop_
_entity_poly.entity_id
_entity_poly.type
_entity_poly.pdbx_seq_one_letter_code
_entity_poly.pdbx_strand_id
1 'polypeptide(L)'
;MRERAGDPGTSASALSGRERAYEFLHAHVLTDPDQQGAFLNEQELAERIGVSRTPVREALLLLAADDLVEMIPSAARGSPSSPAARSPS
;
A
#
# COMPACT_ATOMS: atom_id res chain seq x y z
N MET A 1 15.17 19.55 -34.68
CA MET A 1 15.25 18.24 -33.98
C MET A 1 14.46 18.40 -32.70
N ARG A 2 13.41 17.59 -32.50
CA ARG A 2 12.34 17.86 -31.53
C ARG A 2 12.85 17.98 -30.09
N GLU A 3 12.40 19.02 -29.39
CA GLU A 3 12.40 19.09 -27.94
C GLU A 3 11.43 18.05 -27.38
N ARG A 4 11.85 17.25 -26.39
CA ARG A 4 11.14 16.77 -25.18
C ARG A 4 12.20 16.12 -24.28
N ALA A 5 12.73 16.80 -23.26
CA ALA A 5 12.15 16.93 -21.92
C ALA A 5 11.67 15.57 -21.37
N GLY A 6 12.47 15.05 -20.44
CA GLY A 6 12.33 13.77 -19.75
C GLY A 6 13.33 13.77 -18.60
N ASP A 7 13.09 14.68 -17.69
CA ASP A 7 13.86 15.08 -16.52
C ASP A 7 14.31 13.87 -15.66
N PRO A 8 15.53 13.87 -15.07
CA PRO A 8 15.85 12.98 -13.96
C PRO A 8 15.10 13.47 -12.69
N GLY A 9 13.79 13.28 -12.68
CA GLY A 9 12.89 13.67 -11.59
C GLY A 9 12.87 12.67 -10.44
N THR A 10 14.04 12.29 -9.92
CA THR A 10 14.14 11.68 -8.59
C THR A 10 15.17 12.47 -7.80
N SER A 11 14.76 13.67 -7.38
CA SER A 11 15.41 14.36 -6.28
C SER A 11 15.55 13.38 -5.13
N ALA A 12 16.79 13.11 -4.74
CA ALA A 12 17.19 12.36 -3.56
C ALA A 12 16.82 13.08 -2.24
N SER A 13 15.59 13.60 -2.14
CA SER A 13 15.06 14.30 -0.98
C SER A 13 13.71 13.70 -0.63
N ALA A 14 13.74 12.67 0.21
CA ALA A 14 12.60 11.92 0.73
C ALA A 14 11.78 11.17 -0.34
N LEU A 15 11.87 9.84 -0.35
CA LEU A 15 10.94 8.95 -1.06
C LEU A 15 9.51 9.50 -1.00
N SER A 16 8.86 9.65 -2.15
CA SER A 16 7.47 10.11 -2.22
C SER A 16 6.60 9.17 -1.37
N GLY A 17 5.50 9.67 -0.80
CA GLY A 17 4.61 8.84 0.03
C GLY A 17 4.18 7.55 -0.67
N ARG A 18 4.01 7.58 -1.99
CA ARG A 18 3.71 6.42 -2.84
C ARG A 18 4.86 5.42 -2.90
N GLU A 19 6.09 5.91 -3.11
CA GLU A 19 7.28 5.06 -3.17
C GLU A 19 7.52 4.38 -1.82
N ARG A 20 7.37 5.11 -0.70
CA ARG A 20 7.43 4.52 0.65
C ARG A 20 6.40 3.42 0.85
N ALA A 21 5.17 3.63 0.38
CA ALA A 21 4.11 2.64 0.50
C ALA A 21 4.42 1.40 -0.36
N TYR A 22 4.90 1.59 -1.58
CA TYR A 22 5.29 0.50 -2.47
C TYR A 22 6.41 -0.35 -1.87
N GLU A 23 7.51 0.29 -1.43
CA GLU A 23 8.65 -0.39 -0.81
C GLU A 23 8.22 -1.17 0.44
N PHE A 24 7.39 -0.58 1.30
CA PHE A 24 6.88 -1.25 2.49
C PHE A 24 6.04 -2.47 2.14
N LEU A 25 5.11 -2.34 1.19
CA LEU A 25 4.27 -3.46 0.75
C LEU A 25 5.13 -4.56 0.11
N HIS A 26 6.10 -4.21 -0.71
CA HIS A 26 6.99 -5.18 -1.33
C HIS A 26 7.84 -5.93 -0.29
N ALA A 27 8.37 -5.23 0.72
CA ALA A 27 9.27 -5.79 1.72
C ALA A 27 8.58 -6.46 2.94
N HIS A 28 7.28 -6.22 3.15
CA HIS A 28 6.55 -6.76 4.30
C HIS A 28 5.28 -7.53 3.96
N VAL A 29 4.68 -7.29 2.79
CA VAL A 29 3.46 -7.99 2.38
C VAL A 29 3.77 -9.08 1.38
N LEU A 30 4.57 -8.79 0.35
CA LEU A 30 4.88 -9.77 -0.70
C LEU A 30 5.90 -10.82 -0.26
N THR A 31 6.83 -10.45 0.63
CA THR A 31 7.86 -11.36 1.14
C THR A 31 7.39 -12.20 2.31
N ASP A 32 6.29 -11.82 2.97
CA ASP A 32 5.77 -12.53 4.13
C ASP A 32 4.71 -13.55 3.67
N PRO A 33 4.98 -14.85 3.80
CA PRO A 33 4.07 -15.87 3.30
C PRO A 33 2.76 -15.97 4.11
N ASP A 34 2.73 -15.49 5.36
CA ASP A 34 1.53 -15.46 6.22
C ASP A 34 0.57 -14.33 5.78
N GLN A 35 1.14 -13.27 5.21
CA GLN A 35 0.39 -12.14 4.65
C GLN A 35 -0.20 -12.43 3.26
N GLN A 36 0.18 -13.55 2.61
CA GLN A 36 -0.39 -13.95 1.32
C GLN A 36 -1.88 -14.29 1.48
N GLY A 37 -2.74 -13.53 0.81
CA GLY A 37 -4.20 -13.66 0.94
C GLY A 37 -4.79 -12.96 2.17
N ALA A 38 -3.98 -12.26 2.97
CA ALA A 38 -4.47 -11.41 4.04
C ALA A 38 -5.10 -10.12 3.48
N PHE A 39 -6.15 -9.64 4.14
CA PHE A 39 -6.78 -8.38 3.77
C PHE A 39 -5.91 -7.19 4.17
N LEU A 40 -5.48 -6.41 3.19
CA LEU A 40 -4.74 -5.19 3.40
C LEU A 40 -5.69 -4.02 3.66
N ASN A 41 -5.57 -3.38 4.83
CA ASN A 41 -6.31 -2.18 5.15
C ASN A 41 -5.47 -0.94 4.79
N GLU A 42 -5.95 -0.14 3.83
CA GLU A 42 -5.30 1.09 3.38
C GLU A 42 -5.02 2.07 4.53
N GLN A 43 -5.93 2.13 5.52
CA GLN A 43 -5.81 3.03 6.65
C GLN A 43 -4.72 2.57 7.62
N GLU A 44 -4.68 1.28 7.97
CA GLU A 44 -3.62 0.75 8.83
C GLU A 44 -2.24 0.81 8.15
N LEU A 45 -2.18 0.54 6.85
CA LEU A 45 -0.97 0.72 6.06
C LEU A 45 -0.49 2.17 6.08
N ALA A 46 -1.39 3.12 5.87
CA ALA A 46 -1.08 4.54 5.92
C ALA A 46 -0.49 4.95 7.28
N GLU A 47 -1.08 4.49 8.38
CA GLU A 47 -0.59 4.75 9.73
C GLU A 47 0.77 4.09 10.01
N ARG A 48 0.96 2.84 9.60
CA ARG A 48 2.24 2.11 9.77
C ARG A 48 3.38 2.72 8.96
N ILE A 49 3.10 3.16 7.73
CA ILE A 49 4.08 3.76 6.82
C ILE A 49 4.29 5.26 7.15
N GLY A 50 3.35 5.89 7.87
CA GLY A 50 3.39 7.31 8.21
C GLY A 50 3.05 8.22 7.02
N VAL A 51 2.16 7.76 6.13
CA VAL A 51 1.71 8.48 4.93
C VAL A 51 0.18 8.62 4.92
N SER A 52 -0.38 9.32 3.94
CA SER A 52 -1.84 9.39 3.77
C SER A 52 -2.39 8.18 3.02
N ARG A 53 -3.73 8.00 3.04
CA ARG A 53 -4.40 6.90 2.32
C ARG A 53 -4.23 6.97 0.80
N THR A 54 -4.13 8.17 0.23
CA THR A 54 -3.96 8.39 -1.21
C THR A 54 -2.72 7.69 -1.79
N PRO A 55 -1.48 7.93 -1.30
CA PRO A 55 -0.30 7.24 -1.80
C PRO A 55 -0.30 5.73 -1.54
N VAL A 56 -0.93 5.26 -0.46
CA VAL A 56 -1.09 3.83 -0.20
C VAL A 56 -1.98 3.19 -1.25
N ARG A 57 -3.12 3.82 -1.56
CA ARG A 57 -4.03 3.37 -2.61
C ARG A 57 -3.33 3.31 -3.96
N GLU A 58 -2.54 4.33 -4.31
CA GLU A 58 -1.75 4.33 -5.54
C GLU A 58 -0.72 3.21 -5.58
N ALA A 59 -0.04 2.93 -4.47
CA ALA A 59 0.90 1.82 -4.39
C ALA A 59 0.19 0.46 -4.56
N LEU A 60 -0.97 0.26 -3.94
CA LEU A 60 -1.80 -0.93 -4.12
C LEU A 60 -2.30 -1.07 -5.56
N LEU A 61 -2.67 0.04 -6.22
CA LEU A 61 -3.00 0.08 -7.64
C LEU A 61 -1.85 -0.39 -8.53
N LEU A 62 -0.63 0.04 -8.23
CA LEU A 62 0.57 -0.41 -8.96
C LEU A 62 0.83 -1.90 -8.75
N LEU A 63 0.73 -2.39 -7.52
CA LEU A 63 0.91 -3.81 -7.23
C LEU A 63 -0.17 -4.68 -7.88
N ALA A 64 -1.41 -4.19 -7.95
CA ALA A 64 -2.49 -4.91 -8.62
C ALA A 64 -2.32 -4.93 -10.14
N ALA A 65 -1.74 -3.86 -10.72
CA ALA A 65 -1.38 -3.85 -12.14
C ALA A 65 -0.30 -4.88 -12.48
N ASP A 66 0.55 -5.23 -11.51
CA ASP A 66 1.58 -6.28 -11.61
C ASP A 66 1.06 -7.67 -11.18
N ASP A 67 -0.24 -7.82 -10.91
CA ASP A 67 -0.87 -9.08 -10.43
C ASP A 67 -0.33 -9.58 -9.08
N LEU A 68 0.37 -8.72 -8.34
CA LEU A 68 0.97 -9.06 -7.03
C LEU A 68 -0.04 -8.96 -5.89
N VAL A 69 -1.11 -8.19 -6.07
CA VAL A 69 -2.22 -8.08 -5.12
C VAL A 69 -3.55 -8.03 -5.86
N GLU A 70 -4.59 -8.64 -5.30
CA GLU A 70 -5.95 -8.47 -5.80
C GLU A 70 -6.65 -7.36 -5.03
N MET A 71 -7.06 -6.29 -5.71
CA MET A 71 -7.93 -5.29 -5.11
C MET A 71 -9.38 -5.74 -5.21
N ILE A 72 -9.90 -6.22 -4.09
CA ILE A 72 -11.34 -6.43 -3.96
C ILE A 72 -11.98 -5.08 -3.65
N PRO A 73 -12.86 -4.54 -4.52
CA PRO A 73 -13.60 -3.34 -4.22
C PRO A 73 -14.49 -3.65 -3.02
N SER A 74 -14.11 -3.19 -1.83
CA SER A 74 -14.99 -3.26 -0.67
C SER A 74 -16.19 -2.36 -0.98
N ALA A 75 -17.29 -2.96 -1.43
CA ALA A 75 -18.54 -2.26 -1.62
C ALA A 75 -18.86 -1.45 -0.36
N ALA A 76 -19.26 -0.21 -0.59
CA ALA A 76 -19.58 0.82 0.37
C ALA A 76 -20.01 0.36 1.78
N ARG A 77 -19.52 1.12 2.77
CA ARG A 77 -20.03 1.26 4.15
C ARG A 77 -19.57 0.19 5.14
N GLY A 78 -18.50 0.56 5.86
CA GLY A 78 -18.19 0.08 7.21
C GLY A 78 -17.67 -1.35 7.26
N SER A 79 -16.35 -1.52 7.26
CA SER A 79 -15.78 -2.73 7.83
C SER A 79 -16.09 -2.73 9.34
N PRO A 80 -16.77 -3.75 9.90
CA PRO A 80 -16.61 -4.02 11.32
C PRO A 80 -15.16 -4.46 11.50
N SER A 81 -14.31 -3.61 12.08
CA SER A 81 -13.07 -4.10 12.67
C SER A 81 -13.46 -5.21 13.63
N SER A 82 -13.08 -6.44 13.28
CA SER A 82 -13.22 -7.61 14.14
C SER A 82 -12.48 -7.32 15.46
N PRO A 83 -13.15 -7.26 16.63
CA PRO A 83 -12.46 -7.14 17.90
C PRO A 83 -12.04 -8.54 18.36
N ALA A 84 -11.01 -9.11 17.74
CA ALA A 84 -10.41 -10.36 18.19
C ALA A 84 -9.22 -10.07 19.12
N ALA A 85 -9.49 -9.89 20.42
CA ALA A 85 -8.63 -10.30 21.54
C ALA A 85 -9.24 -9.84 22.87
N ARG A 86 -10.10 -10.66 23.47
CA ARG A 86 -10.25 -10.69 24.94
C ARG A 86 -9.83 -12.08 25.40
N SER A 87 -8.64 -12.13 25.99
CA SER A 87 -8.02 -13.30 26.59
C SER A 87 -8.94 -13.94 27.65
N PRO A 88 -8.95 -15.27 27.79
CA PRO A 88 -9.60 -15.91 28.92
C PRO A 88 -8.71 -15.80 30.17
N SER A 89 -9.33 -15.52 31.31
CA SER A 89 -8.80 -15.80 32.66
C SER A 89 -9.92 -16.37 33.51
#